data_AF-A0A383B549-F1
#
_entry.id   AF-A0A383B549-F1
#
_cell.length_a   1.000
_cell.length_b   1.000
_cell.length_c   1.000
_cell.angle_alpha   90.00
_cell.angle_beta   90.00
_cell.angle_gamma   90.00
#
_symmetry.space_group_name_H-M   'P 1'
#
loop_
_entity.id
_entity.type
_entity.pdbx_description
1 polymer ?
#
loop_
_entity_poly.entity_id
_entity_poly.type
_entity_poly.pdbx_seq_one_letter_code
_entity_poly.pdbx_strand_id
1 'polypeptide(L)'
;MHQIVVKYEGDLRTRARHLQSGNEIVTDAPIDNHGKGEAFSPTDLASAALASCILTIMGIVGERGGMELKGTRAEVTKDMSPNPRRISSIHVKIYFKIKSR
;
A
#
# COMPACT_ATOMS: atom_id res chain seq x y z
N MET A 1 -10.00 -0.02 20.07
CA MET A 1 -9.91 -1.26 19.25
C MET A 1 -10.28 -0.87 17.83
N HIS A 2 -9.37 -1.04 16.86
CA HIS A 2 -9.66 -0.73 15.45
C HIS A 2 -10.09 -2.03 14.77
N GLN A 3 -11.28 -2.04 14.17
CA GLN A 3 -11.85 -3.24 13.53
C GLN A 3 -11.99 -3.01 12.02
N ILE A 4 -11.57 -4.01 11.25
CA ILE A 4 -11.71 -4.08 9.80
C ILE A 4 -12.50 -5.35 9.49
N VAL A 5 -13.50 -5.24 8.62
CA VAL A 5 -14.27 -6.38 8.12
C VAL A 5 -13.89 -6.61 6.66
N VAL A 6 -13.40 -7.80 6.34
CA VAL A 6 -13.05 -8.19 4.96
C VAL A 6 -14.07 -9.21 4.46
N LYS A 7 -14.64 -8.97 3.29
CA LYS A 7 -15.58 -9.86 2.62
C LYS A 7 -15.00 -10.33 1.29
N TYR A 8 -15.11 -11.63 1.02
CA TYR A 8 -14.85 -12.19 -0.30
C TYR A 8 -16.11 -12.00 -1.17
N GLU A 9 -15.98 -11.36 -2.33
CA GLU A 9 -17.11 -11.03 -3.21
C GLU A 9 -17.27 -12.02 -4.36
N GLY A 10 -16.45 -13.08 -4.41
CA GLY A 10 -16.32 -13.95 -5.59
C GLY A 10 -15.26 -13.44 -6.56
N ASP A 11 -15.01 -14.20 -7.63
CA ASP A 11 -14.08 -13.82 -8.72
C ASP A 11 -12.68 -13.37 -8.28
N LEU A 12 -12.17 -13.93 -7.18
CA LEU A 12 -10.89 -13.54 -6.59
C LEU A 12 -10.83 -12.05 -6.14
N ARG A 13 -11.98 -11.45 -5.85
CA ARG A 13 -12.15 -10.09 -5.33
C ARG A 13 -12.47 -10.08 -3.84
N THR A 14 -11.92 -9.10 -3.11
CA THR A 14 -12.29 -8.81 -1.73
C THR A 14 -12.60 -7.34 -1.51
N ARG A 15 -13.46 -7.06 -0.52
CA ARG A 15 -13.76 -5.72 -0.01
C ARG A 15 -13.46 -5.66 1.48
N ALA A 16 -12.54 -4.80 1.87
CA ALA A 16 -12.20 -4.49 3.26
C ALA A 16 -12.84 -3.17 3.67
N ARG A 17 -13.63 -3.16 4.75
CA ARG A 17 -14.25 -1.96 5.33
C ARG A 17 -13.62 -1.64 6.69
N HIS A 18 -13.05 -0.46 6.81
CA HIS A 18 -12.59 0.06 8.10
C HIS A 18 -13.76 0.71 8.84
N LEU A 19 -14.21 0.09 9.93
CA LEU A 19 -15.50 0.47 10.55
C LEU A 19 -15.51 1.88 11.13
N GLN A 20 -14.38 2.34 11.66
CA GLN A 20 -14.29 3.64 12.31
C GLN A 20 -14.35 4.80 11.31
N SER A 21 -13.66 4.70 10.17
CA SER A 21 -13.68 5.77 9.16
C SER A 21 -14.74 5.58 8.08
N GLY A 22 -15.34 4.39 7.99
CA GLY A 22 -16.27 4.02 6.93
C GLY A 22 -15.62 3.76 5.56
N ASN A 23 -14.30 3.96 5.43
CA ASN A 23 -13.57 3.77 4.17
C ASN A 23 -13.51 2.30 3.78
N GLU A 24 -13.46 2.08 2.47
CA GLU A 24 -13.35 0.76 1.87
C GLU A 24 -12.13 0.64 0.97
N ILE A 25 -11.58 -0.57 0.90
CA ILE A 25 -10.52 -0.95 -0.03
C ILE A 25 -11.00 -2.19 -0.78
N VAL A 26 -10.91 -2.14 -2.10
CA VAL A 26 -11.18 -3.28 -2.98
C VAL A 26 -9.84 -3.84 -3.44
N THR A 27 -9.71 -5.17 -3.46
CA THR A 27 -8.56 -5.85 -4.06
C THR A 27 -9.00 -6.98 -4.97
N ASP A 28 -8.21 -7.20 -6.02
CA ASP A 28 -8.41 -8.27 -7.00
C ASP A 28 -7.17 -9.10 -7.18
N ALA A 29 -7.31 -10.39 -7.44
CA ALA A 29 -6.19 -11.10 -8.05
C ALA A 29 -5.80 -10.41 -9.38
N PRO A 30 -4.50 -10.31 -9.69
CA PRO A 30 -4.05 -9.71 -10.94
C PRO A 30 -4.32 -10.64 -12.13
N ILE A 31 -4.29 -10.10 -13.36
CA ILE A 31 -4.59 -10.85 -14.59
C ILE A 31 -3.62 -12.03 -14.78
N ASP A 32 -2.35 -11.85 -14.42
CA ASP A 32 -1.32 -12.89 -14.45
C ASP A 32 -1.52 -13.99 -13.39
N ASN A 33 -2.52 -13.87 -12.53
CA ASN A 33 -2.86 -14.83 -11.48
C ASN A 33 -4.39 -15.00 -11.33
N HIS A 34 -5.06 -15.19 -12.46
CA HIS A 34 -6.47 -15.59 -12.60
C HIS A 34 -7.55 -14.54 -12.24
N GLY A 35 -7.19 -13.31 -11.88
CA GLY A 35 -8.18 -12.29 -11.53
C GLY A 35 -8.44 -11.25 -12.61
N LYS A 36 -9.28 -10.27 -12.26
CA LYS A 36 -9.70 -9.19 -13.18
C LYS A 36 -8.67 -8.08 -13.32
N GLY A 37 -7.80 -7.88 -12.31
CA GLY A 37 -6.81 -6.81 -12.30
C GLY A 37 -7.39 -5.40 -12.38
N GLU A 38 -8.64 -5.19 -11.97
CA GLU A 38 -9.32 -3.88 -12.01
C GLU A 38 -9.05 -3.03 -10.76
N ALA A 39 -8.48 -3.64 -9.71
CA ALA A 39 -8.09 -3.01 -8.46
C ALA A 39 -6.66 -3.44 -8.05
N PHE A 40 -6.13 -2.85 -6.98
CA PHE A 40 -4.88 -3.32 -6.36
C PHE A 40 -4.95 -4.81 -6.09
N SER A 41 -3.90 -5.57 -6.37
CA SER A 41 -3.83 -6.92 -5.80
C SER A 41 -3.58 -6.89 -4.30
N PRO A 42 -3.93 -7.93 -3.53
CA PRO A 42 -3.61 -7.98 -2.10
C PRO A 42 -2.11 -7.76 -1.83
N THR A 43 -1.24 -8.22 -2.73
CA THR A 43 0.21 -8.01 -2.62
C THR A 43 0.63 -6.59 -3.04
N ASP A 44 -0.04 -5.94 -4.00
CA ASP A 44 0.19 -4.51 -4.27
C ASP A 44 -0.24 -3.66 -3.08
N LEU A 45 -1.39 -3.97 -2.49
CA LEU A 45 -1.89 -3.27 -1.31
C LEU A 45 -0.92 -3.41 -0.13
N ALA A 46 -0.36 -4.61 0.09
CA ALA A 46 0.66 -4.83 1.11
C ALA A 46 1.92 -3.97 0.85
N SER A 47 2.39 -3.91 -0.39
CA SER A 47 3.55 -3.08 -0.77
C SER A 47 3.26 -1.58 -0.62
N ALA A 48 2.07 -1.12 -1.01
CA ALA A 48 1.64 0.27 -0.83
C ALA A 48 1.47 0.64 0.66
N ALA A 49 0.96 -0.28 1.48
CA ALA A 49 0.83 -0.10 2.92
C ALA A 49 2.21 0.06 3.60
N LEU A 50 3.22 -0.71 3.18
CA LEU A 50 4.60 -0.55 3.66
C LEU A 50 5.13 0.86 3.37
N ALA A 51 5.03 1.32 2.12
CA ALA A 51 5.50 2.66 1.76
C ALA A 51 4.73 3.77 2.48
N SER A 52 3.40 3.62 2.64
CA SER A 52 2.56 4.54 3.39
C SER A 52 2.97 4.60 4.87
N CYS A 53 3.30 3.46 5.47
CA CYS A 53 3.79 3.36 6.84
C CYS A 53 5.11 4.11 7.00
N ILE A 54 6.08 3.88 6.09
CA ILE A 54 7.37 4.58 6.08
C ILE A 54 7.17 6.10 6.00
N LEU A 55 6.40 6.59 5.02
CA LEU A 55 6.16 8.03 4.86
C LEU A 55 5.44 8.66 6.05
N THR A 56 4.51 7.94 6.69
CA THR A 56 3.79 8.42 7.88
C THR A 56 4.74 8.54 9.07
N ILE A 57 5.58 7.53 9.32
CA ILE A 57 6.59 7.59 10.39
C ILE A 57 7.60 8.71 10.13
N MET A 58 8.06 8.86 8.87
CA MET A 58 8.93 9.96 8.48
C MET A 58 8.27 11.32 8.74
N GLY A 59 6.97 11.46 8.43
CA GLY A 59 6.18 12.65 8.76
C GLY A 59 6.20 12.99 10.24
N ILE A 60 5.94 12.00 11.11
CA ILE A 60 5.96 12.14 12.57
C ILE A 60 7.34 12.61 13.07
N VAL A 61 8.43 12.03 12.54
CA VAL A 61 9.80 12.41 12.92
C VAL A 61 10.17 13.78 12.35
N GLY A 62 9.80 14.06 11.10
CA GLY A 62 10.05 15.34 10.43
C GLY A 62 9.39 16.50 11.16
N GLU A 63 8.13 16.35 11.59
CA GLU A 63 7.42 17.36 12.38
C GLU A 63 8.14 17.69 13.69
N ARG A 64 8.60 16.66 14.43
CA ARG A 64 9.40 16.84 15.66
C ARG A 64 10.73 17.54 15.41
N GLY A 65 11.32 17.34 14.22
CA GLY A 65 12.58 17.96 13.80
C GLY A 65 12.44 19.29 13.06
N GLY A 66 11.23 19.84 12.93
CA GLY A 66 10.99 21.09 12.19
C GLY A 66 11.19 20.97 10.67
N MET A 67 11.13 19.75 10.12
CA MET A 67 11.24 19.48 8.69
C MET A 67 9.87 19.30 8.05
N GLU A 68 9.55 20.12 7.05
CA GLU A 68 8.34 19.98 6.25
C GLU A 68 8.51 18.89 5.17
N LEU A 69 7.75 17.80 5.27
CA LEU A 69 7.82 16.65 4.34
C LEU A 69 6.64 16.57 3.37
N LYS A 70 5.67 17.49 3.42
CA LYS A 70 4.53 17.52 2.51
C LYS A 70 4.98 17.58 1.05
N GLY A 71 4.45 16.65 0.27
CA GLY A 71 4.81 16.47 -1.14
C GLY A 71 5.95 15.47 -1.39
N THR A 72 6.51 14.87 -0.35
CA THR A 72 7.34 13.66 -0.50
C THR A 72 6.50 12.54 -1.12
N ARG A 73 7.06 11.82 -2.09
CA ARG A 73 6.40 10.67 -2.73
C ARG A 73 7.26 9.42 -2.65
N ALA A 74 6.63 8.25 -2.71
CA ALA A 74 7.31 6.97 -2.80
C ALA A 74 6.89 6.22 -4.07
N GLU A 75 7.86 5.69 -4.81
CA GLU A 75 7.63 4.72 -5.88
C GLU A 75 7.95 3.33 -5.34
N VAL A 76 7.04 2.38 -5.56
CA VAL A 76 7.14 1.03 -4.99
C VAL A 76 7.20 0.01 -6.11
N THR A 77 8.19 -0.87 -6.06
CA THR A 77 8.32 -2.03 -6.94
C THR A 77 8.39 -3.27 -6.08
N LYS A 78 7.63 -4.31 -6.41
CA LYS A 78 7.70 -5.61 -5.72
C LYS A 78 8.22 -6.67 -6.68
N ASP A 79 9.07 -7.56 -6.19
CA ASP A 79 9.44 -8.77 -6.91
C ASP A 79 8.62 -9.94 -6.35
N MET A 80 8.16 -10.82 -7.24
CA MET A 80 7.42 -12.03 -6.88
C MET A 80 8.28 -13.25 -7.15
N SER A 81 8.32 -14.21 -6.22
CA SER A 81 8.93 -15.53 -6.45
C SER A 81 7.85 -16.60 -6.59
N PRO A 82 8.01 -17.57 -7.51
CA PRO A 82 7.11 -18.72 -7.61
C PRO A 82 7.37 -19.77 -6.51
N ASN A 83 6.48 -20.75 -6.42
CA ASN A 83 6.63 -22.01 -5.65
C ASN A 83 6.98 -21.87 -4.14
N PRO A 84 6.04 -21.49 -3.26
CA PRO A 84 4.73 -20.90 -3.54
C PRO A 84 4.87 -19.43 -3.95
N ARG A 85 3.89 -18.92 -4.73
CA ARG A 85 3.85 -17.52 -5.16
C ARG A 85 3.81 -16.59 -3.94
N ARG A 86 4.84 -15.76 -3.78
CA ARG A 86 4.96 -14.80 -2.67
C ARG A 86 5.77 -13.58 -3.08
N ILE A 87 5.67 -12.51 -2.30
CA ILE A 87 6.57 -11.35 -2.42
C ILE A 87 7.96 -11.80 -2.00
N SER A 88 8.96 -11.62 -2.86
CA SER A 88 10.37 -11.90 -2.54
C SER A 88 11.09 -10.66 -2.05
N SER A 89 10.75 -9.50 -2.60
CA SER A 89 11.33 -8.21 -2.22
C SER A 89 10.30 -7.09 -2.42
N ILE A 90 10.48 -5.99 -1.68
CA ILE A 90 9.79 -4.73 -1.94
C ILE A 90 10.85 -3.64 -1.93
N HIS A 91 10.97 -2.93 -3.06
CA HIS A 91 11.85 -1.78 -3.23
C HIS A 91 11.02 -0.51 -3.13
N VAL A 92 11.40 0.39 -2.22
CA VAL A 92 10.72 1.66 -2.00
C VAL A 92 11.70 2.79 -2.30
N LYS A 93 11.46 3.55 -3.37
CA LYS A 93 12.24 4.74 -3.73
C LYS A 93 11.51 5.98 -3.21
N ILE A 94 12.15 6.72 -2.31
CA ILE A 94 11.55 7.91 -1.69
C ILE A 94 12.14 9.17 -2.34
N TYR A 95 11.25 10.06 -2.77
CA TYR A 95 11.59 11.33 -3.41
C TYR A 95 11.12 12.46 -2.53
N PHE A 96 12.07 13.15 -1.89
CA PHE A 96 11.81 14.35 -1.12
C PHE A 96 11.50 15.53 -2.03
N LYS A 97 10.52 16.35 -1.64
CA LYS A 97 10.29 17.64 -2.30
C LYS A 97 11.37 18.63 -1.84
N ILE A 98 12.36 18.89 -2.68
CA ILE A 98 13.33 19.95 -2.43
C ILE A 98 12.64 21.29 -2.72
N LYS A 99 12.57 22.19 -1.73
CA LYS A 99 12.22 23.60 -2.01
C LYS A 99 13.39 24.22 -2.76
N SER A 100 13.18 24.65 -4.01
CA SER A 100 14.11 25.60 -4.64
C SER A 100 14.13 26.85 -3.77
N ARG A 101 15.32 27.30 -3.40
CA ARG A 101 15.52 28.64 -2.81
C ARG A 101 15.18 29.71 -3.85
#